data_AF-A0A815USW6-F1
#
_entry.id   AF-A0A815USW6-F1
#
_cell.length_a   1.000
_cell.length_b   1.000
_cell.length_c   1.000
_cell.angle_alpha   90.00
_cell.angle_beta   90.00
_cell.angle_gamma   90.00
#
_symmetry.space_group_name_H-M   'P 1'
#
loop_
_entity.id
_entity.type
_entity.pdbx_description
1 polymer ?
#
loop_
_entity_poly.entity_id
_entity_poly.type
_entity_poly.pdbx_seq_one_letter_code
_entity_poly.pdbx_strand_id
1 'polypeptide(L)' 'MGEKLSGANASSFRSLVAGYAKDSYNVYYMGKKLSGANASSFQSLGAGYAKDSHGTYFMGQRYVTKEIQIVQMELS' A
#
# COMPACT_ATOMS: atom_id res chain seq x y z
N MET A 1 -15.48 2.35 17.72
CA MET A 1 -15.69 3.63 17.04
C MET A 1 -14.77 3.67 15.83
N GLY A 2 -15.27 4.04 14.65
CA GLY A 2 -14.43 4.18 13.46
C GLY A 2 -13.73 5.54 13.46
N GLU A 3 -12.46 5.57 13.04
CA GLU A 3 -11.76 6.84 12.83
C GLU A 3 -12.16 7.47 11.50
N LYS A 4 -12.43 8.78 11.53
CA LYS A 4 -12.68 9.56 10.31
C LYS A 4 -11.35 9.84 9.62
N LEU A 5 -11.16 9.28 8.43
CA LEU A 5 -10.00 9.53 7.61
C LEU A 5 -10.13 10.88 6.90
N SER A 6 -9.32 11.86 7.29
CA SER A 6 -9.30 13.18 6.65
C SER A 6 -8.78 13.05 5.20
N GLY A 7 -9.53 13.63 4.25
CA GLY A 7 -9.19 13.57 2.82
C GLY A 7 -9.57 12.26 2.11
N ALA A 8 -10.23 11.32 2.80
CA ALA A 8 -10.77 10.13 2.14
C ALA A 8 -12.02 10.49 1.31
N ASN A 9 -12.10 9.96 0.09
CA ASN A 9 -13.29 10.13 -0.74
C ASN A 9 -14.34 9.06 -0.37
N ALA A 10 -15.22 9.43 0.56
CA ALA A 10 -16.28 8.56 1.08
C ALA A 10 -17.17 7.94 -0.01
N SER A 11 -17.46 8.68 -1.10
CA SER A 11 -18.30 8.20 -2.20
C SER A 11 -17.69 7.03 -2.97
N SER A 12 -16.37 6.88 -2.89
CA SER A 12 -15.61 5.83 -3.59
C SER A 12 -14.95 4.83 -2.66
N PHE A 13 -15.13 5.00 -1.34
CA PHE A 13 -14.45 4.19 -0.34
C PHE A 13 -14.94 2.75 -0.42
N ARG A 14 -14.00 1.82 -0.54
CA ARG A 14 -14.23 0.39 -0.62
C ARG A 14 -13.29 -0.32 0.33
N SER A 15 -13.86 -1.05 1.27
CA SER A 15 -13.13 -2.01 2.08
C SER A 15 -12.69 -3.18 1.20
N LEU A 16 -11.42 -3.56 1.31
CA LEU A 16 -10.82 -4.70 0.65
C LEU A 16 -10.57 -5.82 1.67
N VAL A 17 -10.11 -6.97 1.18
CA VAL A 17 -9.76 -8.09 2.07
C VAL A 17 -8.45 -7.81 2.81
N ALA A 18 -8.23 -8.58 3.90
CA ALA A 18 -7.01 -8.54 4.68
C ALA A 18 -6.66 -7.16 5.27
N GLY A 19 -7.68 -6.38 5.65
CA GLY A 19 -7.48 -5.12 6.36
C GLY A 19 -7.12 -3.92 5.49
N TYR A 20 -7.10 -4.10 4.17
CA TYR A 20 -6.93 -3.00 3.23
C TYR A 20 -8.27 -2.31 2.97
N ALA A 21 -8.21 -1.06 2.60
CA ALA A 21 -9.31 -0.32 2.00
C ALA A 21 -8.73 0.66 0.97
N LYS A 22 -9.56 1.14 0.06
CA LYS A 22 -9.15 2.19 -0.88
C LYS A 22 -10.30 3.12 -1.20
N ASP A 23 -9.96 4.31 -1.65
CA ASP A 23 -10.87 5.22 -2.35
C ASP A 23 -10.34 5.48 -3.76
N SER A 24 -10.91 6.43 -4.51
CA SER A 24 -10.46 6.77 -5.87
C SER A 24 -9.00 7.25 -5.96
N TYR A 25 -8.41 7.72 -4.86
CA TYR A 25 -7.12 8.41 -4.82
C TYR A 25 -6.11 7.78 -3.86
N ASN A 26 -6.59 7.11 -2.81
CA ASN A 26 -5.81 6.67 -1.68
C ASN A 26 -6.04 5.18 -1.38
N VAL A 27 -5.02 4.55 -0.83
CA VAL A 27 -5.10 3.21 -0.25
C VAL A 27 -4.82 3.30 1.23
N TYR A 28 -5.49 2.46 2.01
CA TYR A 28 -5.40 2.41 3.46
C TYR A 28 -5.18 0.96 3.92
N TYR A 29 -4.47 0.80 5.04
CA TYR A 29 -4.33 -0.46 5.76
C TYR A 29 -4.61 -0.20 7.23
N MET A 30 -5.59 -0.90 7.81
CA MET A 30 -5.99 -0.73 9.22
C MET A 30 -6.24 0.75 9.57
N GLY A 31 -6.86 1.50 8.66
CA GLY A 31 -7.12 2.95 8.81
C GLY A 31 -5.93 3.87 8.52
N LYS A 32 -4.72 3.36 8.27
CA LYS A 32 -3.56 4.20 7.93
C LYS A 32 -3.40 4.32 6.42
N LYS A 33 -3.27 5.55 5.91
CA LYS A 33 -3.02 5.81 4.49
C LYS A 33 -1.64 5.27 4.08
N LEU A 34 -1.58 4.51 2.99
CA LEU A 34 -0.35 4.03 2.36
C LEU A 34 0.20 5.10 1.41
N SER A 35 1.39 5.60 1.72
CA SER A 35 2.09 6.55 0.85
C SER A 35 2.68 5.84 -0.37
N GLY A 36 2.45 6.41 -1.56
CA GLY A 36 3.00 5.91 -2.82
C GLY A 36 2.25 4.71 -3.42
N ALA A 37 1.15 4.27 -2.80
CA ALA A 37 0.27 3.25 -3.36
C ALA A 37 -0.62 3.82 -4.46
N ASN A 38 -0.70 3.10 -5.58
CA ASN A 38 -1.53 3.49 -6.70
C ASN A 38 -2.95 2.95 -6.53
N ALA A 39 -3.88 3.78 -6.06
CA ALA A 39 -5.26 3.37 -5.77
C ALA A 39 -6.01 2.80 -6.98
N SER A 40 -5.73 3.29 -8.19
CA SER A 40 -6.37 2.83 -9.42
C SER A 40 -6.02 1.38 -9.75
N SER A 41 -4.77 0.99 -9.55
CA SER A 41 -4.27 -0.38 -9.83
C SER A 41 -4.18 -1.27 -8.58
N PHE A 42 -4.50 -0.74 -7.39
CA PHE A 42 -4.37 -1.48 -6.14
C PHE A 42 -5.34 -2.66 -6.07
N GLN A 43 -4.77 -3.83 -5.81
CA GLN A 43 -5.45 -5.11 -5.66
C GLN A 43 -4.97 -5.82 -4.39
N SER A 44 -5.89 -6.06 -3.46
CA SER A 44 -5.66 -6.93 -2.30
C SER A 44 -5.72 -8.40 -2.72
N LEU A 45 -4.68 -9.17 -2.42
CA LEU A 45 -4.57 -10.59 -2.77
C LEU A 45 -5.05 -11.51 -1.62
N GLY A 46 -5.23 -10.96 -0.41
CA GLY A 46 -5.59 -11.73 0.78
C GLY A 46 -4.36 -12.09 1.62
N ALA A 47 -4.58 -12.67 2.81
CA ALA A 47 -3.52 -13.06 3.75
C ALA A 47 -2.48 -11.94 4.06
N GLY A 48 -2.91 -10.67 4.02
CA GLY A 48 -2.06 -9.51 4.23
C GLY A 48 -1.31 -9.01 2.99
N TYR A 49 -1.36 -9.75 1.88
CA TYR A 49 -0.73 -9.38 0.62
C TYR A 49 -1.61 -8.47 -0.22
N ALA A 50 -0.98 -7.51 -0.87
CA ALA A 50 -1.57 -6.68 -1.91
C ALA A 50 -0.52 -6.30 -2.95
N LYS A 51 -0.97 -5.82 -4.11
CA LYS A 51 -0.11 -5.32 -5.17
C LYS A 51 -0.75 -4.11 -5.84
N ASP A 52 0.08 -3.28 -6.45
CA ASP A 52 -0.33 -2.25 -7.40
C ASP A 52 0.59 -2.25 -8.62
N SER A 53 0.44 -1.27 -9.50
CA SER A 53 1.28 -1.12 -10.70
C SER A 53 2.76 -0.81 -10.41
N HIS A 54 3.11 -0.41 -9.18
CA HIS A 54 4.44 0.04 -8.79
C HIS A 54 5.16 -0.87 -7.78
N GLY A 55 4.47 -1.89 -7.25
CA GLY A 55 5.08 -2.84 -6.32
C GLY A 55 4.09 -3.72 -5.57
N THR A 56 4.63 -4.47 -4.62
CA THR A 56 3.87 -5.34 -3.72
C THR A 56 3.87 -4.80 -2.31
N TYR A 57 2.85 -5.18 -1.55
CA TYR A 57 2.64 -4.76 -0.18
C TYR A 57 2.33 -5.98 0.67
N PHE A 58 2.87 -6.01 1.89
CA PHE A 58 2.52 -7.00 2.89
C PHE A 58 2.24 -6.29 4.21
N MET A 59 1.04 -6.52 4.75
CA MET A 59 0.54 -5.90 5.99
C MET A 59 0.73 -4.37 6.03
N GLY A 60 0.44 -3.69 4.92
CA GLY A 60 0.57 -2.23 4.81
C GLY A 60 1.99 -1.72 4.53
N GLN A 61 3.00 -2.57 4.53
CA GLN A 61 4.37 -2.20 4.16
C GLN A 61 4.62 -2.43 2.67
N ARG A 62 5.16 -1.43 1.99
CA ARG A 62 5.57 -1.55 0.59
C ARG A 62 6.92 -2.26 0.49
N TYR A 63 6.95 -3.33 -0.29
CA TYR A 63 8.19 -3.99 -0.70
C TYR A 63 8.65 -3.28 -1.97
N VAL A 64 9.49 -2.28 -1.77
CA VAL A 64 10.33 -1.79 -2.86
C VAL A 64 11.52 -2.72 -2.89
N THR A 65 11.68 -3.49 -3.96
CA THR A 65 13.00 -4.02 -4.29
C THR A 65 13.90 -2.81 -4.46
N LYS A 66 14.56 -2.39 -3.38
CA LYS A 66 15.74 -1.54 -3.51
C LYS A 66 16.62 -2.32 -4.46
N GLU A 67 17.02 -1.70 -5.57
CA GLU A 67 18.15 -2.22 -6.33
C GLU A 67 19.20 -2.64 -5.32
N ILE A 68 19.54 -3.93 -5.33
CA ILE A 68 20.63 -4.42 -4.52
C ILE A 68 21.83 -3.64 -5.07
N GLN A 69 22.33 -2.64 -4.34
CA GLN A 69 23.63 -2.05 -4.62
C GLN A 69 24.66 -3.14 -4.31
N ILE A 70 24.87 -4.01 -5.29
CA ILE A 70 25.95 -5.00 -5.27
C ILE A 70 27.24 -4.18 -5.41
N VAL A 71 27.94 -4.02 -4.28
CA VAL A 71 29.38 -3.73 -4.15
C VAL A 71 29.82 -2.29 -4.49
N GLN A 72 29.72 -1.39 -3.51
CA GLN A 72 30.84 -0.50 -3.16
C GLN A 72 31.50 -1.03 -1.89
N MET A 73 31.99 -2.27 -1.96
CA MET A 73 33.00 -2.81 -1.05
C MET A 73 34.16 -3.32 -1.90
N GLU A 74 34.63 -2.52 -2.85
CA GLU A 74 35.98 -2.70 -3.39
C GLU A 74 36.93 -1.81 -2.57
N LEU A 75 37.61 -2.48 -1.63
CA LEU A 75 38.97 -2.24 -1.15
C LEU A 75 39.26 -0.84 -0.56
N SER A 76 39.19 -0.77 0.78
CA SER A 76 40.05 0.10 1.59
C SER A 76 41.15 -0.74 2.24
#